data_AF-A0AAN0K0K4-F1
#
_entry.id   AF-A0AAN0K0K4-F1
#
_cell.length_a   1.000
_cell.length_b   1.000
_cell.length_c   1.000
_cell.angle_alpha   90.00
_cell.angle_beta   90.00
_cell.angle_gamma   90.00
#
_symmetry.space_group_name_H-M   'P 1'
#
loop_
_entity.id
_entity.type
_entity.pdbx_description
1 polymer ?
#
loop_
_entity_poly.entity_id
_entity_poly.type
_entity_poly.pdbx_seq_one_letter_code
_entity_poly.pdbx_strand_id
1 'polypeptide(L)'
;MNEIAVAENIEKEKCPEVLAVQVFNKHLPLLSKSLSDPVSVARLLYGERVITQTKLNSVEDDGLSFSNKRRVLLAVVKDAIQADHVALQKFSIILRNLTDNVKLGEGILRDYGLIFYNSEETSLIKAEEGRLSNY
;
A
#
# COMPACT_ATOMS: atom_id res chain seq x y z
N MET A 1 38.31 -21.33 8.68
CA MET A 1 37.55 -20.60 7.65
C MET A 1 36.15 -20.43 8.21
N ASN A 2 35.78 -19.22 8.63
CA ASN A 2 34.52 -18.95 9.32
C ASN A 2 33.36 -18.87 8.32
N GLU A 3 32.69 -19.99 8.13
CA GLU A 3 31.49 -20.18 7.33
C GLU A 3 30.23 -19.69 8.09
N ILE A 4 30.28 -18.48 8.63
CA ILE A 4 29.15 -17.86 9.35
C ILE A 4 28.80 -16.47 8.78
N ALA A 5 29.65 -15.89 7.91
CA ALA A 5 29.46 -14.53 7.39
C ALA A 5 28.47 -14.41 6.22
N VAL A 6 27.90 -15.52 5.71
CA VAL A 6 26.99 -15.51 4.54
C VAL A 6 25.51 -15.65 4.92
N ALA A 7 25.20 -16.04 6.17
CA ALA A 7 23.82 -16.18 6.62
C ALA A 7 23.18 -14.83 7.01
N GLU A 8 23.95 -13.84 7.45
CA GLU A 8 23.44 -12.53 7.88
C GLU A 8 22.92 -11.63 6.74
N ASN A 9 23.14 -12.03 5.47
CA ASN A 9 22.69 -11.25 4.32
C ASN A 9 21.40 -11.78 3.65
N ILE A 10 20.93 -12.98 4.04
CA ILE A 10 19.69 -13.58 3.51
C ILE A 10 18.49 -13.22 4.42
N GLU A 11 18.71 -12.87 5.69
CA GLU A 11 17.61 -12.52 6.60
C GLU A 11 17.02 -11.12 6.32
N LYS A 12 17.79 -10.21 5.72
CA LYS A 12 17.26 -8.93 5.20
C LYS A 12 16.45 -9.09 3.92
N GLU A 13 16.49 -10.26 3.28
CA GLU A 13 15.75 -10.58 2.05
C GLU A 13 14.29 -10.98 2.32
N LYS A 14 13.85 -11.05 3.59
CA LYS A 14 12.47 -11.40 3.97
C LYS A 14 11.88 -10.55 5.09
N CYS A 15 12.16 -9.26 5.16
CA CYS A 15 11.33 -8.36 5.97
C CYS A 15 10.14 -7.90 5.12
N PRO A 16 8.90 -8.36 5.39
CA PRO A 16 7.71 -7.97 4.62
C PRO A 16 7.54 -6.46 4.51
N GLU A 17 7.84 -5.73 5.58
CA GLU A 17 7.71 -4.28 5.66
C GLU A 17 8.70 -3.59 4.71
N VAL A 18 9.93 -4.12 4.58
CA VAL A 18 10.94 -3.59 3.65
C VAL A 18 10.50 -3.78 2.21
N LEU A 19 10.01 -4.98 1.87
CA LEU A 19 9.52 -5.29 0.53
C LEU A 19 8.28 -4.46 0.17
N ALA A 20 7.35 -4.30 1.12
CA ALA A 20 6.19 -3.43 0.93
C ALA A 20 6.60 -1.96 0.76
N VAL A 21 7.55 -1.44 1.54
CA VAL A 21 8.08 -0.09 1.33
C VAL A 21 8.74 0.05 -0.05
N GLN A 22 9.42 -0.97 -0.57
CA GLN A 22 9.98 -0.94 -1.92
C GLN A 22 8.88 -0.84 -2.99
N VAL A 23 7.80 -1.63 -2.87
CA VAL A 23 6.63 -1.51 -3.77
C VAL A 23 6.02 -0.12 -3.67
N PHE A 24 5.82 0.40 -2.46
CA PHE A 24 5.28 1.74 -2.26
C PHE A 24 6.17 2.81 -2.92
N ASN A 25 7.50 2.75 -2.71
CA ASN A 25 8.45 3.71 -3.28
C ASN A 25 8.48 3.65 -4.82
N LYS A 26 8.28 2.47 -5.42
CA LYS A 26 8.16 2.31 -6.88
C LYS A 26 6.99 3.12 -7.45
N HIS A 27 5.86 3.16 -6.74
CA HIS A 27 4.65 3.88 -7.16
C HIS A 27 4.59 5.32 -6.63
N LEU A 28 5.46 5.70 -5.69
CA LEU A 28 5.46 7.00 -5.02
C LEU A 28 5.50 8.22 -5.97
N PRO A 29 6.28 8.23 -7.08
CA PRO A 29 6.28 9.37 -8.01
C PRO A 29 4.91 9.61 -8.65
N LEU A 30 4.19 8.54 -8.97
CA LEU A 30 2.87 8.62 -9.57
C LEU A 30 1.80 8.99 -8.53
N LEU A 31 1.86 8.38 -7.35
CA LEU A 31 1.00 8.73 -6.20
C LEU A 31 1.13 10.22 -5.83
N SER A 32 2.35 10.75 -5.81
CA SER A 32 2.62 12.16 -5.49
C SER A 32 2.01 13.13 -6.50
N LYS A 33 1.80 12.70 -7.75
CA LYS A 33 1.25 13.51 -8.83
C LYS A 33 -0.26 13.37 -8.97
N SER A 34 -0.77 12.15 -8.88
CA SER A 34 -2.11 11.79 -9.37
C SER A 34 -3.13 11.48 -8.28
N LEU A 35 -2.73 11.32 -7.00
CA LEU A 35 -3.68 11.00 -5.92
C LEU A 35 -4.68 12.16 -5.72
N SER A 36 -5.95 11.90 -6.04
CA SER A 36 -6.97 12.94 -6.23
C SER A 36 -7.58 13.50 -4.94
N ASP A 37 -7.70 12.69 -3.88
CA ASP A 37 -8.31 13.14 -2.62
C ASP A 37 -7.57 12.59 -1.40
N PRO A 38 -6.57 13.31 -0.88
CA PRO A 38 -5.78 12.84 0.25
C PRO A 38 -6.57 12.77 1.56
N VAL A 39 -7.59 13.61 1.75
CA VAL A 39 -8.36 13.64 3.00
C VAL A 39 -9.33 12.46 3.05
N SER A 40 -10.08 12.22 1.97
CA SER A 40 -10.98 11.06 1.92
C SER A 40 -10.22 9.74 2.04
N VAL A 41 -9.05 9.62 1.40
CA VAL A 41 -8.19 8.44 1.55
C VAL A 41 -7.72 8.28 3.01
N ALA A 42 -7.31 9.35 3.68
CA ALA A 42 -6.91 9.29 5.10
C ALA A 42 -8.06 8.84 6.00
N ARG A 43 -9.28 9.35 5.79
CA ARG A 43 -10.49 8.95 6.55
C ARG A 43 -10.80 7.46 6.38
N LEU A 44 -10.70 6.94 5.15
CA LEU A 44 -10.90 5.52 4.87
C LEU A 44 -9.82 4.65 5.52
N LEU A 45 -8.56 5.07 5.48
CA LEU A 45 -7.45 4.39 6.17
C LEU A 45 -7.63 4.35 7.69
N TYR A 46 -8.16 5.43 8.28
CA TYR A 46 -8.49 5.46 9.69
C TYR A 46 -9.63 4.48 10.01
N GLY A 47 -10.68 4.43 9.19
CA GLY A 47 -11.77 3.46 9.31
C GLY A 47 -11.28 2.00 9.26
N GLU A 48 -10.30 1.72 8.40
CA GLU A 48 -9.64 0.41 8.27
C GLU A 48 -8.55 0.14 9.33
N ARG A 49 -8.41 1.04 10.31
CA ARG A 49 -7.43 1.01 11.41
C ARG A 49 -5.98 0.94 10.93
N VAL A 50 -5.69 1.44 9.73
CA VAL A 50 -4.32 1.51 9.18
C VAL A 50 -3.52 2.67 9.79
N ILE A 51 -4.21 3.76 10.13
CA ILE A 51 -3.61 4.96 10.72
C ILE A 51 -4.34 5.35 12.00
N THR A 52 -3.64 6.06 12.89
CA THR A 52 -4.22 6.57 14.13
C THR A 52 -4.97 7.88 13.89
N GLN A 53 -5.82 8.29 14.85
CA GLN A 53 -6.48 9.60 14.81
C GLN A 53 -5.46 10.74 14.69
N THR A 54 -4.33 10.65 15.39
CA THR A 54 -3.26 11.66 15.32
C THR A 54 -2.71 11.81 13.90
N LYS A 55 -2.51 10.69 13.19
CA LYS A 55 -2.06 10.67 11.79
C LYS A 55 -3.15 11.14 10.82
N LEU A 56 -4.42 10.91 11.13
CA LEU A 56 -5.54 11.48 10.37
C LEU A 56 -5.57 13.01 10.50
N ASN A 57 -5.51 13.52 11.74
CA ASN A 57 -5.55 14.95 12.02
C ASN A 57 -4.44 15.72 11.31
N SER A 58 -3.24 15.13 11.17
CA SER A 58 -2.14 15.79 10.45
C SER A 58 -2.37 15.93 8.95
N VAL A 59 -3.18 15.05 8.34
CA VAL A 59 -3.61 15.17 6.93
C VAL A 59 -4.77 16.17 6.82
N GLU A 60 -5.67 16.17 7.80
CA GLU A 60 -6.85 17.04 7.83
C GLU A 60 -6.56 18.50 8.16
N ASP A 61 -5.36 18.84 8.66
CA ASP A 61 -4.94 20.20 9.00
C ASP A 61 -5.26 21.22 7.90
N ASP A 62 -6.22 22.12 8.17
CA ASP A 62 -6.71 23.13 7.25
C ASP A 62 -5.63 24.16 6.85
N GLY A 63 -4.54 24.26 7.61
CA GLY A 63 -3.37 25.07 7.25
C GLY A 63 -2.55 24.49 6.08
N LEU A 64 -2.80 23.24 5.68
CA LEU A 64 -2.07 22.61 4.58
C LEU A 64 -2.74 22.84 3.23
N SER A 65 -1.93 23.25 2.25
CA SER A 65 -2.32 23.19 0.84
C SER A 65 -2.64 21.76 0.41
N PHE A 66 -3.45 21.60 -0.62
CA PHE A 66 -3.79 20.28 -1.16
C PHE A 66 -2.56 19.41 -1.49
N SER A 67 -1.55 19.99 -2.13
CA SER A 67 -0.27 19.30 -2.42
C SER A 67 0.46 18.87 -1.14
N ASN A 68 0.40 19.69 -0.08
CA ASN A 68 1.00 19.34 1.21
C ASN A 68 0.22 18.24 1.92
N LYS A 69 -1.12 18.28 1.92
CA LYS A 69 -1.96 17.19 2.44
C LYS A 69 -1.63 15.85 1.77
N ARG A 70 -1.45 15.85 0.45
CA ARG A 70 -1.01 14.67 -0.30
C ARG A 70 0.35 14.16 0.17
N ARG A 71 1.34 15.06 0.34
CA ARG A 71 2.67 14.68 0.85
C ARG A 71 2.58 14.08 2.26
N VAL A 72 1.81 14.70 3.15
CA VAL A 72 1.62 14.22 4.52
C VAL A 72 0.94 12.85 4.53
N LEU A 73 -0.11 12.65 3.73
CA LEU A 73 -0.76 11.34 3.58
C LEU A 73 0.25 10.26 3.17
N LEU A 74 1.08 10.53 2.15
CA LEU A 74 2.04 9.55 1.64
C LEU A 74 3.13 9.21 2.67
N ALA A 75 3.53 10.17 3.51
CA ALA A 75 4.42 9.92 4.64
C ALA A 75 3.73 9.03 5.70
N VAL A 76 2.51 9.39 6.08
CA VAL A 76 1.68 8.64 7.04
C VAL A 76 1.45 7.19 6.61
N VAL A 77 1.18 6.96 5.32
CA VAL A 77 1.03 5.62 4.73
C VAL A 77 2.36 4.86 4.78
N LYS A 78 3.47 5.49 4.39
CA LYS A 78 4.79 4.86 4.47
C LYS A 78 5.13 4.40 5.88
N ASP A 79 4.87 5.26 6.88
CA ASP A 79 5.09 4.92 8.29
C ASP A 79 4.20 3.73 8.73
N ALA A 80 2.97 3.64 8.22
CA ALA A 80 2.08 2.50 8.51
C ALA A 80 2.61 1.20 7.88
N ILE A 81 3.14 1.27 6.65
CA ILE A 81 3.74 0.12 5.95
C ILE A 81 5.00 -0.36 6.66
N GLN A 82 5.80 0.56 7.21
CA GLN A 82 6.97 0.22 8.00
C GLN A 82 6.64 -0.49 9.32
N ALA A 83 5.40 -0.33 9.82
CA ALA A 83 4.92 -1.00 11.02
C ALA A 83 4.18 -2.31 10.71
N ASP A 84 3.49 -2.39 9.57
CA ASP A 84 2.75 -3.55 9.12
C ASP A 84 2.64 -3.54 7.58
N HIS A 85 3.22 -4.53 6.91
CA HIS A 85 3.20 -4.63 5.46
C HIS A 85 1.78 -4.70 4.86
N VAL A 86 0.80 -5.21 5.62
CA VAL A 86 -0.62 -5.30 5.20
C VAL A 86 -1.24 -3.91 5.00
N ALA A 87 -0.68 -2.87 5.62
CA ALA A 87 -1.09 -1.48 5.39
C ALA A 87 -1.03 -1.11 3.90
N LEU A 88 -0.04 -1.62 3.15
CA LEU A 88 0.09 -1.36 1.72
C LEU A 88 -1.07 -2.00 0.95
N GLN A 89 -1.45 -3.23 1.30
CA GLN A 89 -2.59 -3.90 0.67
C GLN A 89 -3.88 -3.11 0.90
N LYS A 90 -4.19 -2.77 2.15
CA LYS A 90 -5.40 -2.00 2.52
C LYS A 90 -5.44 -0.65 1.81
N PHE A 91 -4.33 0.08 1.82
CA PHE A 91 -4.21 1.34 1.07
C PHE A 91 -4.53 1.16 -0.42
N SER A 92 -4.02 0.09 -1.02
CA SER A 92 -4.21 -0.17 -2.45
C SER A 92 -5.65 -0.60 -2.79
N ILE A 93 -6.32 -1.33 -1.89
CA ILE A 93 -7.76 -1.65 -2.01
C ILE A 93 -8.60 -0.37 -1.93
N ILE A 94 -8.30 0.51 -0.97
CA ILE A 94 -8.97 1.81 -0.85
C ILE A 94 -8.80 2.62 -2.14
N LEU A 95 -7.58 2.75 -2.65
CA LEU A 95 -7.34 3.46 -3.91
C LEU A 95 -8.09 2.82 -5.09
N ARG A 96 -8.12 1.49 -5.17
CA ARG A 96 -8.83 0.75 -6.22
C ARG A 96 -10.32 1.08 -6.23
N ASN A 97 -10.92 1.26 -5.07
CA ASN A 97 -12.36 1.53 -4.93
C ASN A 97 -12.72 3.01 -5.14
N LEU A 98 -11.74 3.90 -5.29
CA LEU A 98 -11.96 5.30 -5.63
C LEU A 98 -11.84 5.47 -7.15
N THR A 99 -12.88 6.01 -7.79
CA THR A 99 -13.01 6.13 -9.26
C THR A 99 -11.82 6.79 -9.94
N ASP A 100 -11.19 7.77 -9.28
CA ASP A 100 -10.05 8.50 -9.85
C ASP A 100 -8.70 7.79 -9.63
N ASN A 101 -8.65 6.79 -8.74
CA ASN A 101 -7.42 6.12 -8.33
C ASN A 101 -7.42 4.61 -8.63
N VAL A 102 -8.42 4.09 -9.35
CA VAL A 102 -8.59 2.66 -9.66
C VAL A 102 -7.29 2.03 -10.16
N LYS A 103 -6.72 2.59 -11.24
CA LYS A 103 -5.49 2.08 -11.88
C LYS A 103 -4.26 2.15 -10.96
N LEU A 104 -4.21 3.13 -10.06
CA LEU A 104 -3.13 3.22 -9.06
C LEU A 104 -3.25 2.08 -8.05
N GLY A 105 -4.47 1.87 -7.51
CA GLY A 105 -4.75 0.78 -6.59
C GLY A 105 -4.46 -0.59 -7.18
N GLU A 106 -4.90 -0.85 -8.42
CA GLU A 106 -4.62 -2.10 -9.15
C GLU A 106 -3.12 -2.31 -9.39
N GLY A 107 -2.41 -1.24 -9.78
CA GLY A 107 -0.97 -1.28 -10.04
C GLY A 107 -0.18 -1.69 -8.80
N ILE A 108 -0.53 -1.12 -7.65
CA ILE A 108 0.12 -1.43 -6.38
C ILE A 108 -0.29 -2.81 -5.87
N LEU A 109 -1.58 -3.18 -5.94
CA LEU A 109 -2.05 -4.51 -5.52
C LEU A 109 -1.39 -5.64 -6.29
N ARG A 110 -1.23 -5.49 -7.62
CA ARG A 110 -0.53 -6.49 -8.43
C ARG A 110 0.92 -6.63 -7.98
N ASP A 111 1.63 -5.52 -7.82
CA ASP A 111 3.05 -5.55 -7.44
C ASP A 111 3.25 -6.06 -6.01
N TYR A 112 2.33 -5.75 -5.10
CA TYR A 112 2.26 -6.35 -3.75
C TYR A 112 2.02 -7.85 -3.83
N GLY A 113 1.05 -8.28 -4.64
CA GLY A 113 0.73 -9.70 -4.80
C GLY A 113 1.86 -10.52 -5.40
N LEU A 114 2.63 -9.97 -6.34
CA LEU A 114 3.82 -10.65 -6.87
C LEU A 114 4.87 -10.99 -5.78
N ILE A 115 4.86 -10.27 -4.67
CA ILE A 115 5.79 -10.49 -3.55
C ILE A 115 5.17 -11.39 -2.48
N PHE A 116 3.91 -11.16 -2.12
CA PHE A 116 3.28 -11.79 -0.96
C PHE A 116 2.29 -12.92 -1.29
N TYR A 117 1.85 -13.02 -2.54
CA TYR A 117 0.97 -14.07 -3.06
C TYR A 117 1.69 -14.79 -4.20
N ASN A 118 2.40 -15.87 -3.86
CA ASN A 118 3.08 -16.69 -4.85
C ASN A 118 2.10 -17.20 -5.93
N SER A 119 2.56 -17.47 -7.15
CA SER A 119 1.73 -17.63 -8.36
C SER A 119 0.69 -18.77 -8.35
N GLU A 120 0.61 -19.58 -7.30
CA GLU A 120 -0.43 -20.60 -7.12
C GLU A 120 -1.70 -20.06 -6.43
N GLU A 121 -1.61 -19.04 -5.56
CA GLU A 121 -2.78 -18.49 -4.85
C GLU A 121 -3.61 -17.52 -5.70
N THR A 122 -3.00 -16.88 -6.70
CA THR A 122 -3.70 -15.99 -7.64
C THR A 122 -4.59 -16.74 -8.63
N SER A 123 -4.44 -18.06 -8.73
CA SER A 123 -5.31 -18.94 -9.51
C SER A 123 -6.72 -19.10 -8.89
N LEU A 124 -6.87 -18.89 -7.58
CA LEU A 124 -8.17 -19.03 -6.89
C LEU A 124 -9.08 -17.82 -7.12
N ILE A 125 -8.51 -16.61 -7.11
CA ILE A 125 -9.29 -15.36 -7.29
C ILE A 125 -9.82 -15.25 -8.73
N LYS A 126 -9.04 -15.66 -9.75
CA LYS A 126 -9.53 -15.72 -11.14
C LYS A 126 -10.56 -16.83 -11.38
N ALA A 127 -10.52 -17.91 -10.60
CA ALA A 127 -11.49 -19.00 -10.72
C ALA A 127 -12.88 -18.64 -10.14
N GLU A 128 -12.94 -17.73 -9.15
CA GLU A 128 -14.21 -17.23 -8.60
C GLU A 128 -14.87 -16.15 -9.48
N GLU A 129 -14.09 -15.24 -10.07
CA GLU A 129 -14.63 -14.24 -11.01
C GLU A 129 -15.16 -14.89 -12.31
N GLY A 130 -14.57 -16.00 -12.76
CA GLY A 130 -15.07 -16.78 -13.90
C GLY A 130 -16.34 -17.61 -13.59
N ARG A 131 -16.64 -17.87 -12.31
CA ARG A 131 -17.82 -18.62 -11.88
C ARG A 131 -19.07 -17.77 -11.69
N LEU A 132 -18.90 -16.48 -11.37
CA LEU A 132 -20.02 -15.54 -11.19
C LEU A 132 -20.54 -14.92 -12.50
N SER A 133 -19.84 -15.13 -13.62
CA SER A 133 -20.27 -14.67 -14.96
C SER A 133 -21.11 -15.70 -15.74
N ASN A 134 -21.47 -16.84 -15.15
CA ASN A 134 -22.25 -17.91 -15.79
C ASN A 134 -23.63 -18.13 -15.14
N TYR A 135 -24.27 -17.06 -14.68
CA TYR A 135 -25.71 -17.05 -14.37
C TYR A 135 -26.37 -15.82 -14.99
#